data_AF-A0A812QAZ8-F1
#
_entry.id   AF-A0A812QAZ8-F1
#
_cell.length_a   1.000
_cell.length_b   1.000
_cell.length_c   1.000
_cell.angle_alpha   90.00
_cell.angle_beta   90.00
_cell.angle_gamma   90.00
#
_symmetry.space_group_name_H-M   'P 1'
#
loop_
_entity.id
_entity.type
_entity.pdbx_description
1 polymer ?
#
loop_
_entity_poly.entity_id
_entity_poly.type
_entity_poly.pdbx_seq_one_letter_code
_entity_poly.pdbx_strand_id
1 'polypeptide(L)'
;MPVADRDRISGEAVDEAIATEVACLCAQPRKNRCVALLTGDVDFCSLVQHARDCGLDTVIVVPKHARGPIPKFKAAGAKVVVLNPVADVSPRVRAVLHKNGEGTVQLAEPFEYSFDRDDKLEITADFFQELRYFSDQAYLAKFWYAQKLGSLTVFPGQRTNLTALKFTAAADRVSAFTKYDGNLAFFLPVTAKVTKAMPANLVAPMPELSTQVLSKLQYLDSNLNASLAEAMLTFVNVTDNKKTLRRLEVLPGPSDTVVEVEDKLRFAFLSNCSDGEWRAAPKDGEVRKLLSKHGLLIAETASDAQVLKSMQKFARKHGLPSMQSYHGLVFRIMQFMYASDPTRTQPVEFKS
;
A
#
# COMPACT_ATOMS: atom_id res chain seq x y z
N MET A 1 0.22 19.81 -24.00
CA MET A 1 1.43 19.19 -23.43
C MET A 1 1.08 17.73 -23.11
N PRO A 2 1.85 16.74 -23.58
CA PRO A 2 1.50 15.35 -23.34
C PRO A 2 1.83 14.97 -21.90
N VAL A 3 0.84 14.40 -21.21
CA VAL A 3 0.97 13.85 -19.86
C VAL A 3 1.76 12.54 -19.99
N ALA A 4 2.95 12.49 -19.40
CA ALA A 4 3.81 11.32 -19.44
C ALA A 4 3.20 10.18 -18.61
N ASP A 5 2.85 9.11 -19.32
CA ASP A 5 2.37 7.82 -18.85
C ASP A 5 3.50 7.09 -18.09
N ARG A 6 3.53 7.22 -16.76
CA ARG A 6 4.72 6.90 -15.94
C ARG A 6 4.72 5.51 -15.29
N ASP A 7 3.68 4.70 -15.47
CA ASP A 7 3.62 3.33 -14.93
C ASP A 7 3.70 2.23 -16.01
N ARG A 8 3.82 2.59 -17.31
CA ARG A 8 3.92 1.61 -18.41
C ARG A 8 5.30 0.97 -18.62
N ILE A 9 6.37 1.61 -18.15
CA ILE A 9 7.73 1.31 -18.63
C ILE A 9 8.26 -0.06 -18.14
N SER A 10 7.83 -0.57 -16.98
CA SER A 10 8.27 -1.90 -16.54
C SER A 10 7.46 -3.05 -17.14
N GLY A 11 6.21 -2.81 -17.52
CA GLY A 11 5.36 -3.80 -18.17
C GLY A 11 5.83 -4.08 -19.59
N GLU A 12 6.12 -3.01 -20.35
CA GLU A 12 6.52 -3.09 -21.76
C GLU A 12 7.78 -3.96 -21.97
N ALA A 13 8.78 -3.86 -21.09
CA ALA A 13 10.01 -4.67 -21.21
C ALA A 13 9.75 -6.18 -20.99
N VAL A 14 8.80 -6.53 -20.10
CA VAL A 14 8.41 -7.92 -19.87
C VAL A 14 7.57 -8.42 -21.05
N ASP A 15 6.66 -7.60 -21.54
CA ASP A 15 5.79 -7.92 -22.67
C ASP A 15 6.60 -8.16 -23.95
N GLU A 16 7.61 -7.30 -24.21
CA GLU A 16 8.54 -7.44 -25.32
C GLU A 16 9.40 -8.71 -25.20
N ALA A 17 9.86 -9.04 -23.99
CA ALA A 17 10.60 -10.27 -23.76
C ALA A 17 9.74 -11.53 -24.02
N ILE A 18 8.49 -11.52 -23.55
CA ILE A 18 7.53 -12.61 -23.82
C ILE A 18 7.26 -12.72 -25.32
N ALA A 19 7.00 -11.60 -26.00
CA ALA A 19 6.75 -11.57 -27.43
C ALA A 19 7.95 -12.09 -28.24
N THR A 20 9.16 -11.68 -27.85
CA THR A 20 10.42 -12.14 -28.45
C THR A 20 10.61 -13.64 -28.28
N GLU A 21 10.37 -14.17 -27.08
CA GLU A 21 10.49 -15.61 -26.81
C GLU A 21 9.47 -16.42 -27.61
N VAL A 22 8.21 -15.95 -27.70
CA VAL A 22 7.19 -16.60 -28.54
C VAL A 22 7.60 -16.58 -30.01
N ALA A 23 8.14 -15.47 -30.54
CA ALA A 23 8.63 -15.40 -31.92
C ALA A 23 9.79 -16.36 -32.17
N CYS A 24 10.75 -16.43 -31.24
CA CYS A 24 11.84 -17.41 -31.27
C CYS A 24 11.31 -18.85 -31.26
N LEU A 25 10.30 -19.13 -30.43
CA LEU A 25 9.65 -20.43 -30.40
C LEU A 25 8.92 -20.72 -31.70
N CYS A 26 8.25 -19.76 -32.34
CA CYS A 26 7.60 -19.96 -33.64
C CYS A 26 8.59 -20.38 -34.74
N ALA A 27 9.77 -19.77 -34.77
CA ALA A 27 10.79 -19.97 -35.81
C ALA A 27 11.49 -21.34 -35.80
N GLN A 28 11.42 -22.10 -34.70
CA GLN A 28 12.07 -23.41 -34.64
C GLN A 28 11.32 -24.47 -35.49
N PRO A 29 11.96 -25.53 -36.00
CA PRO A 29 11.31 -26.54 -36.85
C PRO A 29 10.64 -27.70 -36.07
N ARG A 30 10.54 -27.62 -34.73
CA ARG A 30 10.03 -28.73 -33.90
C ARG A 30 8.50 -28.76 -33.86
N LYS A 31 7.92 -29.95 -33.99
CA LYS A 31 6.49 -30.21 -33.74
C LYS A 31 6.22 -30.33 -32.22
N ASN A 32 4.97 -30.08 -31.81
CA ASN A 32 4.46 -30.24 -30.44
C ASN A 32 5.10 -29.31 -29.39
N ARG A 33 5.12 -28.01 -29.66
CA ARG A 33 5.60 -27.00 -28.71
C ARG A 33 4.41 -26.36 -28.01
N CYS A 34 4.59 -26.03 -26.74
CA CYS A 34 3.57 -25.39 -25.93
C CYS A 34 4.14 -24.13 -25.28
N VAL A 35 3.38 -23.04 -25.31
CA VAL A 35 3.64 -21.81 -24.55
C VAL A 35 2.60 -21.73 -23.45
N ALA A 36 3.05 -21.62 -22.20
CA ALA A 36 2.18 -21.40 -21.05
C ALA A 36 2.43 -20.00 -20.47
N LEU A 37 1.38 -19.16 -20.40
CA LEU A 37 1.47 -17.81 -19.82
C LEU A 37 0.52 -17.67 -18.64
N LEU A 38 1.02 -17.15 -17.52
CA LEU A 38 0.21 -16.70 -16.39
C LEU A 38 -0.09 -15.22 -16.57
N THR A 39 -1.28 -14.89 -17.04
CA THR A 39 -1.64 -13.48 -17.31
C THR A 39 -3.16 -13.24 -17.20
N GLY A 40 -3.52 -12.03 -16.80
CA GLY A 40 -4.88 -11.48 -16.91
C GLY A 40 -4.98 -10.35 -17.94
N ASP A 41 -3.89 -10.06 -18.65
CA ASP A 41 -3.82 -8.95 -19.61
C ASP A 41 -4.27 -9.40 -21.00
N VAL A 42 -5.30 -8.75 -21.53
CA VAL A 42 -5.91 -9.10 -22.81
C VAL A 42 -5.07 -8.69 -24.01
N ASP A 43 -4.06 -7.84 -23.81
CA ASP A 43 -3.20 -7.36 -24.89
C ASP A 43 -2.34 -8.48 -25.49
N PHE A 44 -2.14 -9.58 -24.74
CA PHE A 44 -1.51 -10.81 -25.24
C PHE A 44 -2.39 -11.64 -26.18
N CYS A 45 -3.66 -11.30 -26.42
CA CYS A 45 -4.53 -12.08 -27.31
C CYS A 45 -3.97 -12.19 -28.74
N SER A 46 -3.38 -11.11 -29.26
CA SER A 46 -2.74 -11.09 -30.59
C SER A 46 -1.53 -12.03 -30.64
N LEU A 47 -0.71 -12.04 -29.57
CA LEU A 47 0.44 -12.91 -29.44
C LEU A 47 0.03 -14.40 -29.36
N VAL A 48 -1.02 -14.70 -28.60
CA VAL A 48 -1.61 -16.04 -28.51
C VAL A 48 -2.11 -16.53 -29.86
N GLN A 49 -2.80 -15.66 -30.60
CA GLN A 49 -3.28 -15.98 -31.94
C GLN A 49 -2.11 -16.24 -32.90
N HIS A 50 -1.08 -15.38 -32.87
CA HIS A 50 0.14 -15.57 -33.66
C HIS A 50 0.83 -16.90 -33.34
N ALA A 51 1.02 -17.23 -32.05
CA ALA A 51 1.61 -18.49 -31.61
C ALA A 51 0.83 -19.70 -32.15
N ARG A 52 -0.51 -19.65 -32.06
CA ARG A 52 -1.39 -20.69 -32.59
C ARG A 52 -1.26 -20.85 -34.10
N ASP A 53 -1.23 -19.74 -34.83
CA ASP A 53 -1.11 -19.75 -36.30
C ASP A 53 0.25 -20.30 -36.76
N CYS A 54 1.29 -20.21 -35.91
CA CYS A 54 2.58 -20.90 -36.07
C CYS A 54 2.59 -22.37 -35.60
N GLY A 55 1.44 -22.92 -35.21
CA GLY A 55 1.30 -24.31 -34.77
C GLY A 55 1.80 -24.59 -33.34
N LEU A 56 1.87 -23.56 -32.48
CA LEU A 56 2.14 -23.73 -31.06
C LEU A 56 0.83 -24.01 -30.30
N ASP A 57 0.87 -24.96 -29.36
CA ASP A 57 -0.15 -25.06 -28.34
C ASP A 57 0.00 -23.88 -27.37
N THR A 58 -1.11 -23.24 -27.01
CA THR A 58 -1.10 -22.12 -26.07
C THR A 58 -1.96 -22.47 -24.86
N VAL A 59 -1.36 -22.34 -23.67
CA VAL A 59 -2.04 -22.51 -22.38
C VAL A 59 -2.01 -21.19 -21.65
N ILE A 60 -3.18 -20.59 -21.44
CA ILE A 60 -3.27 -19.35 -20.66
C ILE A 60 -3.81 -19.69 -19.28
N VAL A 61 -2.98 -19.43 -18.28
CA VAL A 61 -3.31 -19.60 -16.89
C VAL A 61 -3.84 -18.26 -16.38
N VAL A 62 -5.13 -18.20 -16.03
CA VAL A 62 -5.81 -16.96 -15.62
C VAL A 62 -6.23 -17.08 -14.15
N PRO A 63 -5.91 -16.11 -13.29
CA PRO A 63 -6.47 -16.06 -11.94
C PRO A 63 -8.00 -16.03 -11.97
N LYS A 64 -8.68 -16.77 -11.06
CA LYS A 64 -10.17 -16.85 -11.03
C LYS A 64 -10.90 -15.49 -11.04
N HIS A 65 -10.28 -14.45 -10.47
CA HIS A 65 -10.87 -13.11 -10.42
C HIS A 65 -10.79 -12.36 -11.77
N ALA A 66 -9.87 -12.73 -12.67
CA ALA A 66 -9.76 -12.14 -14.00
C ALA A 66 -10.69 -12.87 -14.99
N ARG A 67 -12.01 -12.76 -14.81
CA ARG A 67 -12.99 -13.47 -15.66
C ARG A 67 -13.10 -12.89 -17.07
N GLY A 68 -13.01 -11.56 -17.20
CA GLY A 68 -13.14 -10.85 -18.49
C GLY A 68 -12.18 -11.32 -19.59
N PRO A 69 -10.90 -11.60 -19.29
CA PRO A 69 -9.93 -12.15 -20.25
C PRO A 69 -10.23 -13.58 -20.76
N ILE A 70 -10.91 -14.42 -19.97
CA ILE A 70 -11.14 -15.84 -20.29
C ILE A 70 -11.79 -16.05 -21.67
N PRO A 71 -12.94 -15.43 -22.01
CA PRO A 71 -13.55 -15.62 -23.33
C PRO A 71 -12.67 -15.08 -24.46
N LYS A 72 -11.89 -14.02 -24.23
CA LYS A 72 -11.00 -13.43 -25.25
C LYS A 72 -9.84 -14.36 -25.58
N PHE A 73 -9.19 -14.94 -24.58
CA PHE A 73 -8.12 -15.92 -24.80
C PHE A 73 -8.63 -17.22 -25.45
N LYS A 74 -9.83 -17.68 -25.07
CA LYS A 74 -10.47 -18.81 -25.77
C LYS A 74 -10.74 -18.49 -27.24
N ALA A 75 -11.22 -17.28 -27.55
CA ALA A 75 -11.45 -16.84 -28.93
C ALA A 75 -10.13 -16.73 -29.73
N ALA A 76 -9.03 -16.34 -29.08
CA ALA A 76 -7.68 -16.37 -29.67
C ALA A 76 -7.14 -17.80 -29.89
N GLY A 77 -7.85 -18.83 -29.41
CA GLY A 77 -7.52 -20.25 -29.61
C GLY A 77 -6.64 -20.87 -28.53
N ALA A 78 -6.48 -20.22 -27.37
CA ALA A 78 -5.78 -20.81 -26.25
C ALA A 78 -6.63 -21.78 -25.42
N LYS A 79 -5.94 -22.76 -24.83
CA LYS A 79 -6.46 -23.55 -23.71
C LYS A 79 -6.35 -22.72 -22.43
N VAL A 80 -7.49 -22.27 -21.91
CA VAL A 80 -7.51 -21.46 -20.68
C VAL A 80 -7.64 -22.35 -19.44
N VAL A 81 -6.68 -22.25 -18.52
CA VAL A 81 -6.68 -22.88 -17.19
C VAL A 81 -6.98 -21.80 -16.15
N VAL A 82 -8.11 -21.94 -15.45
CA VAL A 82 -8.46 -21.00 -14.38
C VAL A 82 -7.80 -21.46 -13.09
N LEU A 83 -6.92 -20.63 -12.53
CA LEU A 83 -6.38 -20.88 -11.19
C LEU A 83 -7.45 -20.55 -10.17
N ASN A 84 -8.01 -21.60 -9.58
CA ASN A 84 -8.70 -21.44 -8.31
C ASN A 84 -7.64 -20.98 -7.28
N PRO A 85 -7.88 -19.88 -6.54
CA PRO A 85 -7.03 -19.56 -5.43
C PRO A 85 -6.94 -20.80 -4.53
N VAL A 86 -5.72 -21.19 -4.15
CA VAL A 86 -5.51 -22.30 -3.23
C VAL A 86 -6.38 -22.01 -2.01
N ALA A 87 -7.36 -22.88 -1.75
CA ALA A 87 -8.44 -22.65 -0.77
C ALA A 87 -7.96 -22.50 0.68
N ASP A 88 -6.65 -22.51 0.92
CA ASP A 88 -6.05 -22.85 2.20
C ASP A 88 -5.25 -21.72 2.87
N VAL A 89 -5.43 -20.48 2.39
CA VAL A 89 -4.96 -19.32 3.16
C VAL A 89 -6.16 -18.48 3.56
N SER A 90 -7.13 -19.12 4.22
CA SER A 90 -8.02 -18.35 5.06
C SER A 90 -7.16 -17.61 6.08
N PRO A 91 -7.32 -16.28 6.22
CA PRO A 91 -6.51 -15.52 7.15
C PRO A 91 -6.74 -16.09 8.54
N ARG A 92 -5.66 -16.45 9.23
CA ARG A 92 -5.72 -17.09 10.57
C ARG A 92 -6.15 -16.12 11.67
N VAL A 93 -6.16 -14.83 11.37
CA VAL A 93 -6.52 -13.78 12.30
C VAL A 93 -7.57 -12.86 11.70
N ARG A 94 -8.41 -12.29 12.56
CA ARG A 94 -9.32 -11.20 12.24
C ARG A 94 -9.04 -10.02 13.17
N ALA A 95 -9.12 -8.82 12.62
CA ALA A 95 -9.16 -7.60 13.43
C ALA A 95 -10.61 -7.15 13.54
N VAL A 96 -11.06 -6.91 14.78
CA VAL A 96 -12.41 -6.46 15.09
C VAL A 96 -12.32 -5.07 15.71
N LEU A 97 -13.00 -4.12 15.08
CA LEU A 97 -13.29 -2.81 15.62
C LEU A 97 -14.55 -2.89 16.49
N HIS A 98 -14.45 -2.52 17.76
CA HIS A 98 -15.57 -2.49 18.69
C HIS A 98 -16.32 -1.16 18.65
N LYS A 99 -17.54 -1.17 19.18
CA LYS A 99 -18.42 0.01 19.25
C LYS A 99 -17.80 1.22 19.98
N ASN A 100 -16.92 0.97 20.95
CA ASN A 100 -16.20 2.00 21.70
C ASN A 100 -15.00 2.59 20.93
N GLY A 101 -14.64 2.02 19.79
CA GLY A 101 -13.49 2.42 18.98
C GLY A 101 -12.21 1.64 19.28
N GLU A 102 -12.22 0.73 20.25
CA GLU A 102 -11.08 -0.16 20.49
C GLU A 102 -11.02 -1.23 19.40
N GLY A 103 -9.82 -1.65 19.04
CA GLY A 103 -9.62 -2.79 18.14
C GLY A 103 -8.99 -3.97 18.86
N THR A 104 -9.43 -5.17 18.50
CA THR A 104 -8.84 -6.43 18.98
C THR A 104 -8.46 -7.32 17.82
N VAL A 105 -7.41 -8.11 18.00
CA VAL A 105 -7.03 -9.16 17.05
C VAL A 105 -7.37 -10.50 17.67
N GLN A 106 -8.08 -11.34 16.92
CA GLN A 106 -8.53 -12.67 17.35
C GLN A 106 -8.14 -13.69 16.29
N LEU A 107 -8.07 -14.96 16.66
CA LEU A 107 -8.02 -16.03 15.66
C LEU A 107 -9.32 -16.00 14.85
N ALA A 108 -9.18 -16.12 13.53
CA ALA A 108 -10.31 -16.15 12.63
C ALA A 108 -10.71 -17.59 12.36
N GLU A 109 -12.02 -17.82 12.38
CA GLU A 109 -12.59 -19.03 11.80
C GLU A 109 -12.33 -19.04 10.28
N PRO A 110 -12.14 -20.23 9.68
CA PRO A 110 -12.11 -20.39 8.24
C PRO A 110 -13.25 -19.62 7.60
N PHE A 111 -12.92 -18.82 6.60
CA PHE A 111 -13.89 -17.99 5.91
C PHE A 111 -13.81 -18.27 4.43
N GLU A 112 -14.90 -18.81 3.88
CA GLU A 112 -15.04 -18.96 2.45
C GLU A 112 -15.44 -17.62 1.84
N TYR A 113 -14.50 -17.02 1.12
CA TYR A 113 -14.82 -15.87 0.29
C TYR A 113 -15.34 -16.34 -1.07
N SER A 114 -16.63 -16.10 -1.31
CA SER A 114 -17.25 -16.27 -2.62
C SER A 114 -16.93 -15.05 -3.49
N PHE A 115 -16.14 -15.26 -4.54
CA PHE A 115 -15.79 -14.25 -5.55
C PHE A 115 -16.95 -13.89 -6.50
N ASP A 116 -18.14 -14.51 -6.39
CA ASP A 116 -19.32 -14.17 -7.22
C ASP A 116 -20.03 -12.89 -6.75
N ARG A 117 -19.31 -11.96 -6.12
CA ARG A 117 -19.91 -10.80 -5.44
C ARG A 117 -19.35 -9.45 -5.90
N ASP A 118 -18.52 -9.43 -6.93
CA ASP A 118 -17.91 -8.19 -7.41
C ASP A 118 -18.96 -7.17 -7.86
N ASP A 119 -20.00 -7.59 -8.61
CA ASP A 119 -21.12 -6.73 -9.00
C ASP A 119 -21.87 -6.11 -7.81
N LYS A 120 -21.84 -6.78 -6.65
CA LYS A 120 -22.49 -6.30 -5.42
C LYS A 120 -21.61 -5.32 -4.64
N LEU A 121 -20.30 -5.35 -4.86
CA LEU A 121 -19.39 -4.37 -4.28
C LEU A 121 -19.57 -2.99 -4.91
N GLU A 122 -19.95 -2.92 -6.19
CA GLU A 122 -20.26 -1.65 -6.88
C GLU A 122 -21.45 -0.93 -6.24
N ILE A 123 -22.56 -1.63 -6.01
CA ILE A 123 -23.74 -1.09 -5.30
C ILE A 123 -23.35 -0.58 -3.90
N THR A 124 -22.46 -1.32 -3.22
CA THR A 124 -21.97 -0.92 -1.89
C THR A 124 -21.12 0.35 -1.99
N ALA A 125 -20.25 0.44 -2.99
CA ALA A 125 -19.41 1.61 -3.23
C ALA A 125 -20.26 2.86 -3.55
N ASP A 126 -21.25 2.75 -4.43
CA ASP A 126 -22.17 3.85 -4.77
C ASP A 126 -22.90 4.39 -3.53
N PHE A 127 -23.42 3.48 -2.69
CA PHE A 127 -24.07 3.84 -1.43
C PHE A 127 -23.17 4.67 -0.52
N PHE A 128 -21.90 4.28 -0.36
CA PHE A 128 -20.96 5.01 0.47
C PHE A 128 -20.46 6.31 -0.18
N GLN A 129 -20.37 6.32 -1.50
CA GLN A 129 -20.03 7.51 -2.28
C GLN A 129 -21.08 8.61 -2.12
N GLU A 130 -22.38 8.26 -2.15
CA GLU A 130 -23.48 9.21 -1.88
C GLU A 130 -23.35 9.86 -0.50
N LEU A 131 -22.89 9.10 0.48
CA LEU A 131 -22.62 9.55 1.85
C LEU A 131 -21.27 10.26 2.01
N ARG A 132 -20.53 10.47 0.91
CA ARG A 132 -19.19 11.09 0.85
C ARG A 132 -18.11 10.32 1.63
N TYR A 133 -18.28 9.01 1.73
CA TYR A 133 -17.25 8.08 2.16
C TYR A 133 -16.54 7.58 0.90
N PHE A 134 -15.38 8.16 0.59
CA PHE A 134 -14.57 7.81 -0.57
C PHE A 134 -13.40 6.91 -0.12
N SER A 135 -12.85 6.06 -0.99
CA SER A 135 -11.64 5.23 -0.79
C SER A 135 -11.86 3.83 -0.20
N ASP A 136 -10.85 3.17 0.39
CA ASP A 136 -10.78 1.74 0.75
C ASP A 136 -11.38 1.41 2.15
N GLN A 137 -11.19 0.19 2.67
CA GLN A 137 -11.81 -0.36 3.90
C GLN A 137 -11.92 0.56 5.14
N ALA A 138 -11.07 1.58 5.30
CA ALA A 138 -11.14 2.54 6.41
C ALA A 138 -12.44 3.36 6.46
N TYR A 139 -13.07 3.67 5.32
CA TYR A 139 -14.34 4.41 5.33
C TYR A 139 -15.48 3.60 5.94
N LEU A 140 -15.47 2.27 5.78
CA LEU A 140 -16.48 1.39 6.36
C LEU A 140 -16.40 1.44 7.88
N ALA A 141 -15.20 1.45 8.43
CA ALA A 141 -14.96 1.57 9.87
C ALA A 141 -15.46 2.91 10.42
N LYS A 142 -15.19 4.02 9.70
CA LYS A 142 -15.72 5.35 10.02
C LYS A 142 -17.24 5.39 10.04
N PHE A 143 -17.86 4.88 8.98
CA PHE A 143 -19.31 4.79 8.86
C PHE A 143 -19.91 3.95 9.99
N TRP A 144 -19.37 2.75 10.25
CA TRP A 144 -19.86 1.86 11.30
C TRP A 144 -19.85 2.52 12.68
N TYR A 145 -18.75 3.21 12.98
CA TYR A 145 -18.58 3.95 14.22
C TYR A 145 -19.58 5.12 14.31
N ALA A 146 -19.68 5.93 13.26
CA ALA A 146 -20.59 7.07 13.17
C ALA A 146 -22.06 6.67 13.42
N GLN A 147 -22.47 5.57 12.81
CA GLN A 147 -23.82 5.04 12.88
C GLN A 147 -24.06 4.13 14.11
N LYS A 148 -23.05 3.94 14.97
CA LYS A 148 -23.10 3.11 16.18
C LYS A 148 -23.61 1.68 15.93
N LEU A 149 -23.24 1.09 14.79
CA LEU A 149 -23.73 -0.21 14.28
C LEU A 149 -23.12 -1.44 14.97
N GLY A 150 -22.50 -1.26 16.14
CA GLY A 150 -21.83 -2.33 16.88
C GLY A 150 -20.41 -2.58 16.42
N SER A 151 -19.95 -3.83 16.55
CA SER A 151 -18.59 -4.21 16.16
C SER A 151 -18.49 -4.55 14.68
N LEU A 152 -17.37 -4.20 14.05
CA LEU A 152 -17.06 -4.47 12.65
C LEU A 152 -15.78 -5.28 12.52
N THR A 153 -15.78 -6.36 11.75
CA THR A 153 -14.53 -7.02 11.36
C THR A 153 -13.88 -6.20 10.26
N VAL A 154 -12.71 -5.61 10.53
CA VAL A 154 -11.95 -4.73 9.62
C VAL A 154 -10.78 -5.44 8.92
N PHE A 155 -10.44 -6.66 9.36
CA PHE A 155 -9.53 -7.55 8.65
C PHE A 155 -10.00 -9.01 8.84
N PRO A 156 -9.95 -9.86 7.81
CA PRO A 156 -9.61 -9.52 6.43
C PRO A 156 -10.70 -8.64 5.79
N GLY A 157 -10.31 -7.77 4.88
CA GLY A 157 -11.22 -6.80 4.25
C GLY A 157 -12.45 -7.39 3.59
N GLN A 158 -12.32 -8.62 3.09
CA GLN A 158 -13.40 -9.41 2.53
C GLN A 158 -14.58 -9.56 3.50
N ARG A 159 -14.32 -9.73 4.82
CA ARG A 159 -15.37 -9.83 5.84
C ARG A 159 -16.02 -8.46 6.10
N THR A 160 -15.25 -7.39 6.01
CA THR A 160 -15.76 -6.00 6.12
C THR A 160 -16.72 -5.72 4.97
N ASN A 161 -16.31 -6.02 3.74
CA ASN A 161 -17.12 -5.84 2.54
C ASN A 161 -18.39 -6.68 2.57
N LEU A 162 -18.32 -7.93 3.04
CA LEU A 162 -19.51 -8.77 3.19
C LEU A 162 -20.51 -8.21 4.20
N THR A 163 -20.00 -7.68 5.31
CA THR A 163 -20.81 -7.05 6.35
C THR A 163 -21.47 -5.77 5.81
N ALA A 164 -20.70 -4.95 5.09
CA ALA A 164 -21.18 -3.75 4.42
C ALA A 164 -22.28 -4.07 3.39
N LEU A 165 -22.06 -5.06 2.54
CA LEU A 165 -23.03 -5.49 1.54
C LEU A 165 -24.35 -5.97 2.15
N LYS A 166 -24.29 -6.76 3.23
CA LYS A 166 -25.50 -7.20 3.94
C LYS A 166 -26.27 -6.03 4.54
N PHE A 167 -25.53 -5.05 5.04
CA PHE A 167 -26.10 -3.85 5.62
C PHE A 167 -26.76 -2.96 4.56
N THR A 168 -26.07 -2.66 3.46
CA THR A 168 -26.62 -1.83 2.38
C THR A 168 -27.83 -2.47 1.72
N ALA A 169 -27.84 -3.80 1.55
CA ALA A 169 -28.99 -4.52 1.02
C ALA A 169 -30.23 -4.49 1.94
N ALA A 170 -30.05 -4.26 3.24
CA ALA A 170 -31.13 -4.16 4.22
C ALA A 170 -31.50 -2.71 4.58
N ALA A 171 -30.74 -1.73 4.10
CA ALA A 171 -30.96 -0.33 4.41
C ALA A 171 -32.03 0.27 3.49
N ASP A 172 -33.20 0.58 4.03
CA ASP A 172 -34.33 1.09 3.23
C ASP A 172 -34.10 2.50 2.66
N ARG A 173 -33.30 3.36 3.32
CA ARG A 173 -33.04 4.75 2.87
C ARG A 173 -31.66 5.28 3.28
N VAL A 174 -30.93 5.83 2.31
CA VAL A 174 -29.63 6.51 2.50
C VAL A 174 -29.76 7.75 3.38
N SER A 175 -30.88 8.48 3.28
CA SER A 175 -31.11 9.76 3.97
C SER A 175 -31.17 9.65 5.50
N ALA A 176 -31.30 8.45 6.05
CA ALA A 176 -31.29 8.21 7.50
C ALA A 176 -29.88 8.24 8.09
N PHE A 177 -28.84 8.15 7.25
CA PHE A 177 -27.46 8.08 7.71
C PHE A 177 -26.78 9.44 7.69
N THR A 178 -26.02 9.69 8.74
CA THR A 178 -25.22 10.91 8.87
C THR A 178 -23.82 10.71 8.33
N LYS A 179 -23.31 11.75 7.67
CA LYS A 179 -21.88 11.82 7.38
C LYS A 179 -21.11 11.85 8.68
N TYR A 180 -19.99 11.13 8.74
CA TYR A 180 -19.07 11.25 9.86
C TYR A 180 -18.31 12.57 9.74
N ASP A 181 -18.75 13.57 10.50
CA ASP A 181 -18.12 14.89 10.60
C ASP A 181 -17.13 14.99 11.76
N GLY A 182 -16.87 13.86 12.44
CA GLY A 182 -15.91 13.81 13.52
C GLY A 182 -14.47 13.70 13.03
N ASN A 183 -13.54 14.09 13.89
CA ASN A 183 -12.11 14.05 13.65
C ASN A 183 -11.53 12.73 14.20
N LEU A 184 -11.90 11.57 13.64
CA LEU A 184 -11.27 10.28 13.97
C LEU A 184 -10.34 9.79 12.85
N ALA A 185 -9.13 9.42 13.25
CA ALA A 185 -8.18 8.71 12.40
C ALA A 185 -8.27 7.21 12.68
N PHE A 186 -8.31 6.42 11.61
CA PHE A 186 -8.36 4.96 11.67
C PHE A 186 -7.01 4.40 11.23
N PHE A 187 -6.47 3.52 12.06
CA PHE A 187 -5.22 2.81 11.77
C PHE A 187 -5.52 1.33 11.71
N LEU A 188 -5.50 0.80 10.50
CA LEU A 188 -5.54 -0.64 10.27
C LEU A 188 -4.09 -1.11 10.12
N PRO A 189 -3.62 -2.09 10.91
CA PRO A 189 -2.29 -2.63 10.74
C PRO A 189 -2.24 -3.44 9.43
N VAL A 190 -1.87 -2.79 8.33
CA VAL A 190 -1.71 -3.44 7.03
C VAL A 190 -0.27 -3.90 6.88
N THR A 191 0.08 -5.01 7.53
CA THR A 191 1.18 -5.82 6.98
C THR A 191 0.78 -7.29 6.93
N ALA A 192 0.97 -7.90 5.76
CA ALA A 192 0.77 -9.33 5.51
C ALA A 192 1.70 -10.24 6.35
N LYS A 193 2.57 -9.67 7.19
CA LYS A 193 3.59 -10.37 7.98
C LYS A 193 3.68 -9.85 9.42
N VAL A 194 2.59 -9.38 10.02
CA VAL A 194 2.57 -9.11 11.45
C VAL A 194 2.64 -10.44 12.22
N THR A 195 3.82 -10.80 12.73
CA THR A 195 3.99 -11.92 13.69
C THR A 195 3.68 -11.49 15.14
N LYS A 196 3.56 -10.18 15.40
CA LYS A 196 3.17 -9.62 16.71
C LYS A 196 2.02 -8.62 16.53
N ALA A 197 0.81 -9.02 16.91
CA ALA A 197 -0.41 -8.22 16.75
C ALA A 197 -0.20 -6.76 17.21
N MET A 198 -0.26 -5.80 16.28
CA MET A 198 -0.48 -4.41 16.65
C MET A 198 -1.98 -4.22 16.87
N PRO A 199 -2.40 -3.61 17.99
CA PRO A 199 -3.80 -3.27 18.21
C PRO A 199 -4.24 -2.25 17.17
N ALA A 200 -5.30 -2.58 16.43
CA ALA A 200 -6.06 -1.57 15.70
C ALA A 200 -6.62 -0.60 16.76
N ASN A 201 -6.39 0.69 16.62
CA ASN A 201 -6.81 1.66 17.62
C ASN A 201 -7.43 2.84 16.89
N LEU A 202 -8.65 3.22 17.25
CA LEU A 202 -9.10 4.57 16.97
C LEU A 202 -8.33 5.54 17.84
N VAL A 203 -7.87 6.61 17.22
CA VAL A 203 -7.34 7.76 17.96
C VAL A 203 -8.39 8.84 17.91
N ALA A 204 -8.95 9.17 19.07
CA ALA A 204 -9.81 10.33 19.27
C ALA A 204 -9.13 11.61 18.76
N PRO A 205 -9.88 12.66 18.38
CA PRO A 205 -9.29 13.96 18.08
C PRO A 205 -8.61 14.52 19.32
N MET A 206 -7.32 14.25 19.43
CA MET A 206 -6.46 14.78 20.46
C MET A 206 -5.54 15.84 19.85
N PRO A 207 -5.14 16.87 20.60
CA PRO A 207 -4.16 17.87 20.13
C PRO A 207 -2.89 17.22 19.58
N GLU A 208 -2.55 16.02 20.07
CA GLU A 208 -1.32 15.30 19.75
C GLU A 208 -1.54 14.13 18.77
N LEU A 209 -2.56 14.19 17.92
CA LEU A 209 -2.86 13.11 16.96
C LEU A 209 -1.62 12.76 16.13
N SER A 210 -0.97 13.75 15.52
CA SER A 210 0.20 13.54 14.65
C SER A 210 1.34 12.83 15.41
N THR A 211 1.64 13.26 16.63
CA THR A 211 2.62 12.63 17.53
C THR A 211 2.29 11.16 17.81
N GLN A 212 1.04 10.85 18.17
CA GLN A 212 0.62 9.47 18.46
C GLN A 212 0.72 8.57 17.23
N VAL A 213 0.35 9.10 16.06
CA VAL A 213 0.40 8.37 14.79
C VAL A 213 1.84 8.09 14.38
N LEU A 214 2.69 9.12 14.39
CA LEU A 214 4.12 8.98 14.08
C LEU A 214 4.82 8.03 15.06
N SER A 215 4.43 8.02 16.33
CA SER A 215 4.97 7.06 17.30
C SER A 215 4.53 5.63 17.02
N LYS A 216 3.24 5.40 16.72
CA LYS A 216 2.73 4.08 16.33
C LYS A 216 3.39 3.55 15.05
N LEU A 217 3.71 4.43 14.11
CA LEU A 217 4.40 4.12 12.86
C LEU A 217 5.93 4.06 13.00
N GLN A 218 6.47 4.19 14.22
CA GLN A 218 7.89 4.12 14.56
C GLN A 218 8.74 5.25 13.98
N TYR A 219 8.15 6.38 13.61
CA TYR A 219 8.90 7.59 13.23
C TYR A 219 9.33 8.42 14.44
N LEU A 220 8.60 8.31 15.55
CA LEU A 220 8.81 9.09 16.76
C LEU A 220 8.92 8.19 17.98
N ASP A 221 10.00 8.35 18.76
CA ASP A 221 10.20 7.66 20.03
C ASP A 221 10.91 8.58 21.04
N SER A 222 10.98 8.15 22.30
CA SER A 222 11.60 8.92 23.37
C SER A 222 13.12 8.82 23.43
N ASN A 223 13.76 8.07 22.53
CA ASN A 223 15.18 7.74 22.60
C ASN A 223 15.96 8.32 21.41
N LEU A 224 15.93 7.64 20.26
CA LEU A 224 16.75 8.00 19.10
C LEU A 224 15.99 8.82 18.06
N ASN A 225 14.67 8.97 18.22
CA ASN A 225 13.79 9.68 17.29
C ASN A 225 12.87 10.68 17.99
N ALA A 226 13.41 11.55 18.85
CA ALA A 226 12.62 12.48 19.65
C ALA A 226 12.14 13.75 18.91
N SER A 227 12.71 14.06 17.74
CA SER A 227 12.37 15.27 16.99
C SER A 227 11.11 15.09 16.14
N LEU A 228 10.02 15.75 16.52
CA LEU A 228 8.76 15.73 15.76
C LEU A 228 8.93 16.28 14.33
N ALA A 229 9.69 17.35 14.14
CA ALA A 229 9.94 17.92 12.83
C ALA A 229 10.66 16.92 11.90
N GLU A 230 11.68 16.20 12.40
CA GLU A 230 12.39 15.19 11.61
C GLU A 230 11.53 13.94 11.36
N ALA A 231 10.69 13.55 12.31
CA ALA A 231 9.71 12.48 12.14
C ALA A 231 8.73 12.80 11.01
N MET A 232 8.17 14.03 11.00
CA MET A 232 7.29 14.50 9.93
C MET A 232 8.01 14.55 8.58
N LEU A 233 9.23 15.09 8.53
CA LEU A 233 10.05 15.17 7.32
C LEU A 233 10.29 13.78 6.72
N THR A 234 10.61 12.81 7.57
CA THR A 234 10.86 11.43 7.13
C THR A 234 9.55 10.78 6.65
N PHE A 235 8.45 10.98 7.39
CA PHE A 235 7.13 10.44 7.06
C PHE A 235 6.61 10.91 5.70
N VAL A 236 6.65 12.22 5.43
CA VAL A 236 6.13 12.81 4.17
C VAL A 236 6.96 12.40 2.95
N ASN A 237 8.16 11.89 3.17
CA ASN A 237 9.08 11.49 2.13
C ASN A 237 9.07 9.99 1.80
N VAL A 238 8.34 9.16 2.55
CA VAL A 238 8.10 7.77 2.16
C VAL A 238 7.18 7.73 0.94
N THR A 239 7.54 6.95 -0.08
CA THR A 239 6.90 6.96 -1.41
C THR A 239 5.37 6.88 -1.37
N ASP A 240 4.82 5.90 -0.67
CA ASP A 240 3.37 5.70 -0.59
C ASP A 240 2.70 6.81 0.22
N ASN A 241 3.28 7.20 1.35
CA ASN A 241 2.77 8.32 2.16
C ASN A 241 2.74 9.62 1.34
N LYS A 242 3.81 9.91 0.60
CA LYS A 242 3.93 11.07 -0.30
C LYS A 242 2.86 11.06 -1.39
N LYS A 243 2.60 9.89 -1.99
CA LYS A 243 1.54 9.70 -3.01
C LYS A 243 0.17 10.00 -2.41
N THR A 244 -0.12 9.47 -1.23
CA THR A 244 -1.38 9.72 -0.52
C THR A 244 -1.55 11.19 -0.16
N LEU A 245 -0.53 11.85 0.40
CA LEU A 245 -0.58 13.28 0.73
C LEU A 245 -0.79 14.17 -0.51
N ARG A 246 -0.18 13.81 -1.64
CA ARG A 246 -0.40 14.51 -2.92
C ARG A 246 -1.82 14.35 -3.43
N ARG A 247 -2.38 13.13 -3.37
CA ARG A 247 -3.77 12.84 -3.75
C ARG A 247 -4.77 13.64 -2.90
N LEU A 248 -4.43 13.89 -1.64
CA LEU A 248 -5.22 14.68 -0.70
C LEU A 248 -4.98 16.19 -0.79
N GLU A 249 -4.12 16.65 -1.69
CA GLU A 249 -3.75 18.07 -1.86
C GLU A 249 -3.17 18.73 -0.59
N VAL A 250 -2.56 17.93 0.29
CA VAL A 250 -1.95 18.39 1.56
C VAL A 250 -0.48 17.99 1.67
N LEU A 251 0.20 17.76 0.55
CA LEU A 251 1.64 17.56 0.56
C LEU A 251 2.34 18.86 1.00
N PRO A 252 3.23 18.82 2.01
CA PRO A 252 3.98 20.01 2.40
C PRO A 252 4.83 20.59 1.29
N GLY A 253 5.04 21.91 1.34
CA GLY A 253 5.92 22.66 0.47
C GLY A 253 7.05 23.37 1.23
N PRO A 254 8.06 23.90 0.52
CA PRO A 254 9.25 24.51 1.13
C PRO A 254 8.98 25.73 2.02
N SER A 255 7.84 26.39 1.83
CA SER A 255 7.44 27.56 2.61
C SER A 255 6.78 27.21 3.94
N ASP A 256 6.25 26.00 4.07
CA ASP A 256 5.50 25.57 5.24
C ASP A 256 6.40 25.52 6.47
N THR A 257 5.85 25.92 7.61
CA THR A 257 6.39 25.78 8.94
C THR A 257 6.06 24.40 9.52
N VAL A 258 6.79 23.98 10.55
CA VAL A 258 6.51 22.73 11.29
C VAL A 258 5.04 22.62 11.72
N VAL A 259 4.42 23.70 12.18
CA VAL A 259 3.02 23.74 12.61
C VAL A 259 2.06 23.51 11.44
N GLU A 260 2.29 24.16 10.30
CA GLU A 260 1.46 23.96 9.09
C GLU A 260 1.60 22.54 8.54
N VAL A 261 2.80 21.96 8.63
CA VAL A 261 3.02 20.54 8.28
C VAL A 261 2.25 19.62 9.22
N GLU A 262 2.27 19.90 10.52
CA GLU A 262 1.52 19.13 11.50
C GLU A 262 0.01 19.20 11.23
N ASP A 263 -0.53 20.39 10.90
CA ASP A 263 -1.94 20.58 10.56
C ASP A 263 -2.33 19.83 9.27
N LYS A 264 -1.45 19.84 8.25
CA LYS A 264 -1.65 19.06 7.00
C LYS A 264 -1.67 17.56 7.28
N LEU A 265 -0.75 17.06 8.11
CA LEU A 265 -0.72 15.66 8.50
C LEU A 265 -1.94 15.29 9.34
N ARG A 266 -2.34 16.13 10.28
CA ARG A 266 -3.56 15.97 11.07
C ARG A 266 -4.77 15.87 10.15
N PHE A 267 -4.91 16.78 9.19
CA PHE A 267 -5.97 16.70 8.18
C PHE A 267 -5.92 15.39 7.40
N ALA A 268 -4.74 14.98 6.93
CA ALA A 268 -4.57 13.74 6.17
C ALA A 268 -4.99 12.49 6.97
N PHE A 269 -4.60 12.42 8.24
CA PHE A 269 -4.97 11.30 9.13
C PHE A 269 -6.47 11.25 9.42
N LEU A 270 -7.13 12.39 9.48
CA LEU A 270 -8.55 12.52 9.74
C LEU A 270 -9.41 12.37 8.48
N SER A 271 -8.83 12.63 7.30
CA SER A 271 -9.55 12.67 6.03
C SER A 271 -10.27 11.36 5.73
N ASN A 272 -11.51 11.47 5.24
CA ASN A 272 -12.27 10.32 4.74
C ASN A 272 -11.73 9.83 3.39
N CYS A 273 -10.84 10.59 2.73
CA CYS A 273 -10.22 10.23 1.46
C CYS A 273 -8.85 9.53 1.63
N SER A 274 -8.42 9.30 2.87
CA SER A 274 -7.28 8.44 3.20
C SER A 274 -7.78 7.03 3.49
N ASP A 275 -7.11 6.05 2.90
CA ASP A 275 -7.27 4.61 3.19
C ASP A 275 -6.73 4.23 4.59
N GLY A 276 -6.03 5.15 5.27
CA GLY A 276 -5.40 4.90 6.56
C GLY A 276 -4.17 3.99 6.49
N GLU A 277 -3.74 3.58 5.29
CA GLU A 277 -2.63 2.66 5.06
C GLU A 277 -1.28 3.41 5.01
N TRP A 278 -0.89 3.94 6.17
CA TRP A 278 0.38 4.65 6.29
C TRP A 278 1.56 3.69 6.47
N ARG A 279 2.64 3.92 5.73
CA ARG A 279 3.87 3.13 5.83
C ARG A 279 4.65 3.51 7.08
N ALA A 280 5.15 2.49 7.77
CA ALA A 280 6.07 2.63 8.90
C ALA A 280 7.44 3.20 8.46
N ALA A 281 8.22 3.66 9.44
CA ALA A 281 9.55 4.20 9.21
C ALA A 281 10.47 3.23 8.42
N PRO A 282 11.35 3.75 7.54
CA PRO A 282 12.22 2.91 6.74
C PRO A 282 13.21 2.15 7.61
N LYS A 283 13.50 0.91 7.20
CA LYS A 283 14.58 0.10 7.78
C LYS A 283 15.95 0.65 7.35
N ASP A 284 16.96 0.34 8.15
CA ASP A 284 18.32 0.87 8.03
C ASP A 284 19.34 -0.15 7.46
N GLY A 285 18.89 -1.33 7.01
CA GLY A 285 19.78 -2.41 6.58
C GLY A 285 20.74 -2.00 5.47
N GLU A 286 20.26 -1.28 4.46
CA GLU A 286 21.10 -0.78 3.35
C GLU A 286 22.08 0.32 3.83
N VAL A 287 21.67 1.15 4.78
CA VAL A 287 22.53 2.16 5.40
C VAL A 287 23.66 1.48 6.20
N ARG A 288 23.37 0.44 6.97
CA ARG A 288 24.38 -0.32 7.72
C ARG A 288 25.43 -0.93 6.79
N LYS A 289 25.01 -1.58 5.69
CA LYS A 289 25.92 -2.10 4.65
C LYS A 289 26.81 -1.00 4.07
N LEU A 290 26.23 0.15 3.75
CA LEU A 290 26.98 1.30 3.24
C LEU A 290 28.03 1.78 4.25
N LEU A 291 27.67 1.93 5.52
CA LEU A 291 28.58 2.37 6.57
C LEU A 291 29.72 1.37 6.81
N SER A 292 29.44 0.07 6.79
CA SER A 292 30.46 -0.99 6.87
C SER A 292 31.43 -0.91 5.69
N LYS A 293 30.92 -0.72 4.46
CA LYS A 293 31.75 -0.56 3.26
C LYS A 293 32.68 0.66 3.34
N HIS A 294 32.28 1.72 4.05
CA HIS A 294 33.10 2.91 4.26
C HIS A 294 34.03 2.81 5.49
N GLY A 295 34.08 1.65 6.16
CA GLY A 295 34.87 1.46 7.38
C GLY A 295 34.39 2.32 8.56
N LEU A 296 33.13 2.78 8.53
CA LEU A 296 32.54 3.58 9.61
C LEU A 296 31.79 2.73 10.63
N LEU A 297 31.46 1.48 10.28
CA LEU A 297 30.78 0.53 11.15
C LEU A 297 31.56 -0.79 11.16
N ILE A 298 31.80 -1.35 12.35
CA ILE A 298 32.59 -2.58 12.51
C ILE A 298 31.79 -3.81 12.06
N ALA A 299 30.51 -3.85 12.42
CA ALA A 299 29.61 -4.94 12.09
C ALA A 299 28.20 -4.40 11.83
N GLU A 300 27.47 -5.01 10.89
CA GLU A 300 26.08 -4.63 10.59
C GLU A 300 25.13 -4.87 11.79
N THR A 301 25.51 -5.74 12.72
CA THR A 301 24.77 -6.05 13.96
C THR A 301 25.07 -5.09 15.12
N ALA A 302 25.83 -4.01 14.88
CA ALA A 302 26.12 -3.00 15.89
C ALA A 302 24.84 -2.40 16.51
N SER A 303 24.94 -1.87 17.73
CA SER A 303 23.79 -1.25 18.40
C SER A 303 23.35 0.02 17.68
N ASP A 304 22.07 0.37 17.78
CA ASP A 304 21.51 1.55 17.10
C ASP A 304 22.22 2.84 17.52
N ALA A 305 22.65 2.96 18.77
CA ALA A 305 23.46 4.09 19.24
C ALA A 305 24.83 4.18 18.53
N GLN A 306 25.47 3.06 18.22
CA GLN A 306 26.71 3.03 17.45
C GLN A 306 26.43 3.40 15.99
N VAL A 307 25.38 2.85 15.40
CA VAL A 307 24.99 3.17 14.01
C VAL A 307 24.65 4.65 13.87
N LEU A 308 23.94 5.24 14.84
CA LEU A 308 23.65 6.68 14.86
C LEU A 308 24.91 7.53 14.78
N LYS A 309 25.91 7.23 15.63
CA LYS A 309 27.20 7.93 15.62
C LYS A 309 27.93 7.78 14.28
N SER A 310 27.89 6.57 13.69
CA SER A 310 28.47 6.31 12.37
C SER A 310 27.75 7.06 11.24
N MET A 311 26.42 7.14 11.28
CA MET A 311 25.61 7.95 10.36
C MET A 311 25.94 9.44 10.47
N GLN A 312 26.05 9.98 11.68
CA GLN A 312 26.45 11.37 11.90
C GLN A 312 27.85 11.66 11.34
N LYS A 313 28.80 10.74 11.51
CA LYS A 313 30.15 10.85 10.92
C LYS A 313 30.09 10.79 9.39
N PHE A 314 29.29 9.89 8.82
CA PHE A 314 29.07 9.80 7.38
C PHE A 314 28.47 11.09 6.82
N ALA A 315 27.39 11.59 7.44
CA ALA A 315 26.70 12.82 7.03
C ALA A 315 27.67 14.01 7.00
N ARG A 316 28.46 14.22 8.06
CA ARG A 316 29.48 15.28 8.09
C ARG A 316 30.55 15.11 7.00
N LYS A 317 31.04 13.88 6.78
CA LYS A 317 32.07 13.60 5.77
C LYS A 317 31.58 13.90 4.34
N HIS A 318 30.30 13.67 4.07
CA HIS A 318 29.70 13.82 2.74
C HIS A 318 28.90 15.13 2.56
N GLY A 319 28.94 16.05 3.54
CA GLY A 319 28.23 17.33 3.46
C GLY A 319 26.71 17.19 3.43
N LEU A 320 26.15 16.14 4.04
CA LEU A 320 24.70 15.95 4.11
C LEU A 320 24.09 16.90 5.14
N PRO A 321 22.82 17.33 4.97
CA PRO A 321 22.11 18.11 5.99
C PRO A 321 22.16 17.42 7.36
N SER A 322 22.48 18.19 8.40
CA SER A 322 22.54 17.67 9.77
C SER A 322 21.15 17.27 10.25
N MET A 323 21.07 16.09 10.85
CA MET A 323 19.87 15.54 11.49
C MET A 323 20.26 14.97 12.84
N GLN A 324 19.36 15.07 13.82
CA GLN A 324 19.56 14.55 15.17
C GLN A 324 18.99 13.15 15.34
N SER A 325 17.87 12.85 14.67
CA SER A 325 17.17 11.58 14.78
C SER A 325 17.81 10.48 13.94
N TYR A 326 17.62 9.25 14.39
CA TYR A 326 18.04 8.04 13.69
C TYR A 326 17.40 7.94 12.31
N HIS A 327 16.06 8.04 12.25
CA HIS A 327 15.32 7.91 11.00
C HIS A 327 15.56 9.10 10.05
N GLY A 328 15.78 10.30 10.57
CA GLY A 328 16.18 11.46 9.77
C GLY A 328 17.52 11.23 9.06
N LEU A 329 18.50 10.65 9.75
CA LEU A 329 19.79 10.30 9.14
C LEU A 329 19.70 9.13 8.17
N VAL A 330 18.93 8.08 8.49
CA VAL A 330 18.64 6.98 7.54
C VAL A 330 18.07 7.55 6.26
N PHE A 331 17.08 8.43 6.36
CA PHE A 331 16.48 9.12 5.21
C PHE A 331 17.53 9.91 4.41
N ARG A 332 18.33 10.76 5.04
CA ARG A 332 19.36 11.57 4.34
C ARG A 332 20.40 10.71 3.64
N ILE A 333 20.84 9.61 4.25
CA ILE A 333 21.81 8.71 3.64
C ILE A 333 21.18 7.94 2.48
N MET A 334 19.94 7.47 2.60
CA MET A 334 19.20 6.89 1.47
C MET A 334 18.99 7.92 0.35
N GLN A 335 18.81 9.21 0.67
CA GLN A 335 18.83 10.29 -0.32
C GLN A 335 20.15 10.37 -1.07
N PHE A 336 21.27 10.31 -0.35
CA PHE A 336 22.59 10.27 -0.96
C PHE A 336 22.84 9.02 -1.84
N MET A 337 22.46 7.82 -1.36
CA MET A 337 22.72 6.56 -2.06
C MET A 337 22.07 6.49 -3.45
N TYR A 338 20.83 6.96 -3.57
CA TYR A 338 20.08 6.92 -4.83
C TYR A 338 20.00 8.30 -5.48
N ALA A 339 21.00 9.17 -5.29
CA ALA A 339 21.01 10.51 -5.89
C ALA A 339 21.13 10.47 -7.43
N SER A 340 21.72 9.40 -7.98
CA SER A 340 21.89 9.21 -9.42
C SER A 340 20.69 8.54 -10.11
N ASP A 341 19.65 8.15 -9.37
CA ASP A 341 18.47 7.50 -9.95
C ASP A 341 17.54 8.56 -10.57
N PRO A 342 17.38 8.59 -11.92
CA PRO A 342 16.55 9.59 -12.59
C PRO A 342 15.05 9.39 -12.35
N THR A 343 14.62 8.22 -11.89
CA THR A 343 13.19 7.94 -11.59
C THR A 343 12.75 8.57 -10.27
N ARG A 344 13.71 9.04 -9.47
CA ARG A 344 13.45 9.51 -8.12
C ARG A 344 12.77 10.87 -8.10
N THR A 345 11.72 10.96 -7.29
CA THR A 345 11.11 12.26 -6.95
C THR A 345 11.98 13.02 -5.94
N GLN A 346 12.10 14.33 -6.13
CA GLN A 346 12.83 15.18 -5.18
C GLN A 346 12.26 15.05 -3.76
N PRO A 347 13.12 15.16 -2.72
CA PRO A 347 12.66 15.19 -1.36
C PRO A 347 11.78 16.43 -1.15
N VAL A 348 10.71 16.25 -0.38
CA VAL A 348 9.91 17.35 0.15
C VAL A 348 10.67 17.92 1.33
N GLU A 349 10.94 19.22 1.31
CA GLU A 349 11.55 19.97 2.41
C GLU A 349 10.54 21.00 2.91
N PHE A 350 10.66 21.40 4.16
CA PHE A 350 9.89 22.47 4.80
C PHE A 350 10.75 23.15 5.87
N LYS A 351 10.32 24.30 6.36
CA LYS A 351 11.07 25.07 7.38
C LYS A 351 11.00 24.33 8.72
N SER A 352 12.12 23.71 9.08
CA SER A 352 12.35 23.01 10.36
C SER A 352 12.61 23.97 11.51
#